data_AF-A0A2U8FPY2-F1
#
_entry.id   AF-A0A2U8FPY2-F1
#
_cell.length_a   1.000
_cell.length_b   1.000
_cell.length_c   1.000
_cell.angle_alpha   90.00
_cell.angle_beta   90.00
_cell.angle_gamma   90.00
#
_symmetry.space_group_name_H-M   'P 1'
#
loop_
_entity.id
_entity.type
_entity.pdbx_description
1 polymer ?
#
loop_
_entity_poly.entity_id
_entity_poly.type
_entity_poly.pdbx_seq_one_letter_code
_entity_poly.pdbx_strand_id
1 'polypeptide(L)' 'MEILYVLLPVSVLLVLAILAILGWAVHSGQFEDIEQEGIRILSDESQKVEDNVERHQI' A
#
# COMPACT_ATOMS: atom_id res chain seq x y z
N MET A 1 34.64 8.56 20.54
CA MET A 1 35.10 7.87 19.32
C MET A 1 34.72 6.40 19.29
N GLU A 2 34.63 5.71 20.43
CA GLU A 2 34.31 4.28 20.50
C GLU A 2 32.88 3.92 20.06
N ILE A 3 31.91 4.78 20.38
CA ILE A 3 30.50 4.53 20.06
C ILE A 3 30.23 4.46 18.56
N LEU A 4 31.03 5.15 17.73
CA LEU A 4 30.89 5.11 16.27
C LEU A 4 31.14 3.71 15.72
N TYR A 5 32.05 2.94 16.33
CA TYR A 5 32.34 1.56 15.91
C TYR A 5 31.19 0.59 16.21
N VAL A 6 30.31 0.92 17.16
CA VAL A 6 29.10 0.14 17.46
C VAL A 6 27.91 0.66 16.67
N LEU A 7 27.77 1.98 16.53
CA LEU A 7 26.69 2.61 15.77
C LEU A 7 26.75 2.29 14.28
N LEU A 8 27.94 2.24 13.68
CA LEU A 8 28.11 1.95 12.26
C LEU A 8 27.56 0.56 11.86
N PRO A 9 27.95 -0.56 12.48
CA PRO A 9 27.41 -1.88 12.14
C PRO A 9 25.93 -2.02 12.51
N VAL A 10 25.48 -1.41 13.62
CA VAL A 10 24.06 -1.40 14.00
C VAL A 10 23.22 -0.68 12.93
N SER A 11 23.70 0.46 12.43
CA SER A 11 23.03 1.19 11.34
C SER A 11 22.95 0.37 10.06
N VAL A 12 24.05 -0.29 9.67
CA VAL A 12 24.07 -1.17 8.49
C VAL A 12 23.07 -2.32 8.65
N LEU A 13 23.06 -2.98 9.81
CA LEU A 13 22.09 -4.04 10.10
C LEU A 13 20.64 -3.54 10.05
N LEU A 14 20.38 -2.34 10.57
CA LEU A 14 19.06 -1.73 10.55
C LEU A 14 18.60 -1.44 9.12
N VAL A 15 19.49 -0.91 8.27
CA VAL A 15 19.20 -0.69 6.84
C VAL A 15 18.91 -2.02 6.15
N LEU A 16 19.72 -3.06 6.38
CA LEU A 16 19.48 -4.39 5.82
C LEU A 16 18.14 -4.97 6.29
N ALA A 17 17.78 -4.80 7.56
CA ALA A 17 16.49 -5.23 8.09
C ALA A 17 15.32 -4.50 7.40
N ILE A 18 15.43 -3.18 7.21
CA ILE A 18 14.43 -2.40 6.46
C ILE A 18 14.31 -2.91 5.03
N LEU A 19 15.43 -3.12 4.34
CA LEU A 19 15.41 -3.63 2.96
C LEU A 19 14.82 -5.04 2.87
N ALA A 20 15.08 -5.91 3.85
CA ALA A 20 14.49 -7.24 3.91
C ALA A 20 12.97 -7.18 4.12
N ILE A 21 12.49 -6.34 5.04
CA ILE A 21 11.06 -6.17 5.30
C ILE A 21 10.36 -5.56 4.08
N LEU A 22 10.95 -4.53 3.48
CA LEU A 22 10.39 -3.90 2.28
C LEU A 22 10.39 -4.85 1.08
N GLY A 23 11.49 -5.59 0.87
CA GLY A 23 11.57 -6.60 -0.18
C GLY A 23 10.55 -7.71 0.00
N TRP A 24 10.35 -8.16 1.25
CA TRP A 24 9.31 -9.13 1.60
C TRP A 24 7.90 -8.57 1.34
N ALA A 25 7.62 -7.32 1.75
CA ALA A 25 6.33 -6.67 1.53
C ALA A 25 6.01 -6.51 0.04
N VAL A 26 7.01 -6.14 -0.77
CA VAL A 26 6.88 -6.04 -2.22
C VAL A 26 6.59 -7.39 -2.85
N HIS A 27 7.31 -8.44 -2.43
CA HIS A 27 7.11 -9.78 -2.96
C HIS A 27 5.81 -10.45 -2.48
N SER A 28 5.29 -10.05 -1.31
CA SER A 28 4.07 -10.64 -0.71
C SER A 28 2.78 -10.18 -1.37
N GLY A 29 2.84 -9.50 -2.52
CA GLY A 29 1.64 -9.15 -3.30
C GLY A 29 0.78 -8.05 -2.69
N GLN A 30 1.30 -7.24 -1.76
CA GLN A 30 0.54 -6.15 -1.11
C GLN A 30 -0.01 -5.10 -2.10
N PHE A 31 0.47 -5.12 -3.34
CA PHE A 31 0.00 -4.26 -4.42
C PHE A 31 -1.20 -4.82 -5.20
N GLU A 32 -1.44 -6.14 -5.15
CA GLU A 32 -2.56 -6.79 -5.85
C GLU A 32 -3.91 -6.39 -5.22
N ASP A 33 -3.96 -6.24 -3.90
CA ASP A 33 -5.14 -5.75 -3.17
C ASP A 33 -5.51 -4.29 -3.53
N ILE A 34 -4.52 -3.46 -3.86
CA ILE A 34 -4.74 -2.03 -4.17
C ILE A 34 -5.43 -1.86 -5.53
N GLU A 35 -5.09 -2.70 -6.51
CA GLU A 35 -5.67 -2.65 -7.86
C GLU A 35 -7.16 -3.00 -7.84
N GLN A 36 -7.55 -4.04 -7.08
CA GLN A 36 -8.94 -4.44 -6.93
C GLN A 36 -9.77 -3.39 -6.18
N GLU A 37 -9.22 -2.79 -5.12
CA GLU A 37 -9.91 -1.77 -4.33
C GLU A 37 -10.11 -0.46 -5.13
N GLY A 38 -9.17 -0.12 -6.03
CA GLY A 38 -9.31 1.03 -6.93
C GLY A 38 -10.50 0.93 -7.88
N ILE A 39 -10.76 -0.27 -8.43
CA ILE A 39 -11.91 -0.52 -9.31
C ILE A 39 -13.23 -0.44 -8.54
N ARG A 40 -13.26 -0.91 -7.29
CA ARG A 40 -14.46 -0.87 -6.43
C ARG A 40 -14.94 0.56 -6.19
N ILE A 41 -14.04 1.49 -5.88
CA ILE A 41 -14.38 2.90 -5.61
C ILE A 41 -15.00 3.58 -6.85
N LEU A 42 -14.42 3.38 -8.03
CA LEU A 42 -14.93 3.94 -9.30
C LEU A 42 -16.29 3.34 -9.67
N SER A 43 -16.46 2.03 -9.43
CA SER A 43 -17.70 1.31 -9.74
C SER A 43 -18.85 1.73 -8.83
N ASP A 44 -18.56 1.93 -7.53
CA ASP A 44 -19.54 2.40 -6.55
C ASP A 44 -20.09 3.79 -6.90
N GLU A 45 -19.26 4.70 -7.43
CA GLU A 45 -19.72 6.02 -7.90
C GLU A 45 -20.59 5.90 -9.15
N SER A 46 -20.22 5.05 -10.12
CA SER A 46 -21.01 4.82 -11.33
C SER A 46 -22.40 4.26 -11.02
N GLN A 47 -22.47 3.31 -10.09
CA GLN A 47 -23.74 2.67 -9.71
C GLN A 47 -24.66 3.63 -8.96
N LYS A 48 -24.09 4.50 -8.12
CA LYS A 48 -24.84 5.56 -7.42
C LYS A 48 -25.42 6.62 -8.36
N VAL A 49 -24.75 6.90 -9.48
CA VAL A 49 -25.26 7.81 -10.51
C VAL A 49 -26.45 7.18 -11.24
N GLU A 50 -26.34 5.92 -11.65
CA GLU A 50 -27.43 5.18 -12.33
C GLU A 50 -28.70 5.11 -11.44
N ASP A 51 -28.54 4.75 -10.17
CA ASP A 51 -29.64 4.65 -9.20
C ASP A 51 -30.36 5.99 -8.97
N ASN A 52 -29.64 7.12 -9.04
CA ASN A 52 -30.25 8.44 -8.85
C ASN A 52 -30.98 8.92 -10.11
N VAL A 53 -30.49 8.54 -11.29
CA VAL A 53 -31.12 8.87 -12.58
C VAL A 53 -32.45 8.12 -12.73
N GLU A 54 -32.51 6.83 -12.41
CA GLU A 54 -33.78 6.08 -12.44
C GLU A 54 -34.80 6.62 -11.43
N ARG A 55 -34.38 6.93 -10.19
CA ARG A 55 -35.31 7.45 -9.17
C ARG A 55 -35.87 8.85 -9.44
N HIS A 56 -35.21 9.65 -10.27
CA HIS A 56 -35.71 10.97 -10.66
C HIS A 56 -36.61 10.96 -11.91
N GLN A 57 -36.74 9.82 -12.61
CA GLN A 57 -37.55 9.70 -13.82
C GLN A 57 -38.91 8.98 -13.61
N ILE A 58 -39.28 8.65 -12.37
CA ILE A 58 -40.59 8.08 -11.97
C ILE A 58 -41.45 9.09 -11.23
#